data_AF-A0A3N0G319-F1
#
_entry.id   AF-A0A3N0G319-F1
#
_cell.length_a   1.000
_cell.length_b   1.000
_cell.length_c   1.000
_cell.angle_alpha   90.00
_cell.angle_beta   90.00
_cell.angle_gamma   90.00
#
_symmetry.space_group_name_H-M   'P 1'
#
loop_
_entity.id
_entity.type
_entity.pdbx_description
1 polymer ?
#
loop_
_entity_poly.entity_id
_entity_poly.type
_entity_poly.pdbx_seq_one_letter_code
_entity_poly.pdbx_strand_id
1 'polypeptide(L)'
;MNKSLLCLALLTAHIPFSQADSCRANLSGGQDCRYSDGSTSTSRANLSGGFDTRYSDGRTSTSRANLSGGYDTHFSDGTHSTSRANLAGGLDTHYSDGNTSTSRSNLSGGYDVRYSNGKTSSSRANLSGGLDSQ
;
A
#
# COMPACT_ATOMS: atom_id res chain seq x y z
N MET A 1 12.15 10.18 -1.52
CA MET A 1 11.10 9.16 -1.73
C MET A 1 9.76 9.78 -1.34
N ASN A 2 8.80 9.84 -2.26
CA ASN A 2 7.56 10.60 -2.06
C ASN A 2 6.67 9.86 -1.05
N LYS A 3 6.34 10.50 0.09
CA LYS A 3 5.53 9.92 1.17
C LYS A 3 4.19 9.33 0.69
N SER A 4 3.64 9.87 -0.40
CA SER A 4 2.41 9.38 -1.03
C SER A 4 2.55 8.00 -1.67
N LEU A 5 3.70 7.67 -2.29
CA LEU A 5 3.93 6.33 -2.89
C LEU A 5 4.02 5.22 -1.83
N LEU A 6 4.41 5.59 -0.60
CA LEU A 6 4.56 4.69 0.54
C LEU A 6 3.23 4.03 0.90
N CYS A 7 2.18 4.84 1.03
CA CYS A 7 0.85 4.37 1.40
C CYS A 7 0.24 3.52 0.29
N LEU A 8 0.54 3.87 -0.97
CA LEU A 8 0.01 3.14 -2.11
C LEU A 8 0.54 1.71 -2.20
N ALA A 9 1.84 1.50 -1.92
CA ALA A 9 2.42 0.15 -1.87
C ALA A 9 1.82 -0.74 -0.76
N LEU A 10 1.39 -0.12 0.35
CA LEU A 10 0.72 -0.80 1.47
C LEU A 10 -0.79 -1.04 1.21
N LEU A 11 -1.47 -0.15 0.47
CA LEU A 11 -2.87 -0.32 0.08
C LEU A 11 -3.06 -1.36 -1.02
N THR A 12 -2.06 -1.56 -1.88
CA THR A 12 -2.06 -2.59 -2.93
C THR A 12 -1.49 -3.91 -2.42
N ALA A 13 -1.58 -4.18 -1.13
CA ALA A 13 -1.27 -5.48 -0.57
C ALA A 13 -2.57 -6.30 -0.51
N HIS A 14 -2.73 -7.30 -1.39
CA HIS A 14 -3.37 -8.64 -1.33
C HIS A 14 -3.97 -9.18 -0.02
N ILE A 15 -4.43 -8.32 0.86
CA ILE A 15 -5.25 -8.71 1.99
C ILE A 15 -6.68 -8.44 1.55
N PRO A 16 -7.52 -9.48 1.39
CA PRO A 16 -8.96 -9.29 1.24
C PRO A 16 -9.60 -8.65 2.49
N PHE A 17 -8.81 -8.47 3.55
CA PHE A 17 -9.17 -7.87 4.82
C PHE A 17 -8.68 -6.44 4.89
N SER A 18 -9.68 -5.58 4.75
CA SER A 18 -9.71 -4.21 5.19
C SER A 18 -8.80 -3.22 4.48
N GLN A 19 -9.45 -2.22 3.90
CA GLN A 19 -8.79 -0.99 3.52
C GLN A 19 -8.39 -0.29 4.81
N ALA A 20 -7.12 0.11 4.95
CA ALA A 20 -6.71 0.84 6.13
C ALA A 20 -7.59 2.07 6.30
N ASP A 21 -8.29 2.17 7.44
CA ASP A 21 -9.13 3.32 7.78
C ASP A 21 -8.30 4.58 7.91
N SER A 22 -7.14 4.43 8.56
CA SER A 22 -6.20 5.52 8.78
C SER A 22 -4.80 4.97 8.96
N CYS A 23 -3.86 5.65 8.30
CA CYS A 23 -2.43 5.45 8.47
C CYS A 23 -1.76 6.75 8.91
N ARG A 24 -0.70 6.65 9.70
CA ARG A 24 0.16 7.78 10.08
C ARG A 24 1.61 7.46 9.81
N ALA A 25 2.40 8.46 9.43
CA ALA A 25 3.85 8.31 9.34
C ALA A 25 4.44 7.97 10.71
N ASN A 26 5.45 7.09 10.73
CA ASN A 26 6.20 6.75 11.93
C ASN A 26 7.68 7.12 11.80
N LEU A 27 8.42 7.02 12.90
CA LEU A 27 9.83 7.42 12.97
C LEU A 27 10.78 6.49 12.18
N SER A 28 10.28 5.32 11.73
CA SER A 28 11.08 4.35 10.97
C SER A 28 10.99 4.57 9.45
N GLY A 29 10.49 5.73 9.01
CA GLY A 29 10.27 6.03 7.60
C GLY A 29 9.14 5.20 6.97
N GLY A 30 8.36 4.51 7.81
CA GLY A 30 7.17 3.75 7.42
C GLY A 30 5.89 4.40 7.92
N GLN A 31 4.86 3.59 8.08
CA GLN A 31 3.55 3.99 8.62
C GLN A 31 3.00 2.97 9.62
N ASP A 32 2.22 3.48 10.57
CA ASP A 32 1.32 2.67 11.39
C ASP A 32 -0.10 2.82 10.84
N CYS A 33 -0.75 1.72 10.52
CA CYS A 33 -2.10 1.69 9.96
C CYS A 33 -3.08 0.97 10.89
N ARG A 34 -4.32 1.46 10.93
CA ARG A 34 -5.47 0.78 11.50
C ARG A 34 -6.45 0.42 10.41
N TYR A 35 -7.04 -0.75 10.54
CA TYR A 35 -7.96 -1.35 9.59
C TYR A 35 -9.36 -1.39 10.20
N SER A 36 -10.39 -1.38 9.34
CA SER A 36 -11.81 -1.44 9.70
C SER A 36 -12.23 -2.68 10.48
N ASP A 37 -11.47 -3.77 10.39
CA ASP A 37 -11.65 -4.97 11.21
C ASP A 37 -10.97 -4.88 12.60
N GLY A 38 -10.39 -3.73 12.92
CA GLY A 38 -9.66 -3.49 14.17
C GLY A 38 -8.21 -3.99 14.15
N SER A 39 -7.77 -4.66 13.10
CA SER A 39 -6.37 -5.06 12.95
C SER A 39 -5.47 -3.85 12.73
N THR A 40 -4.15 -4.06 12.88
CA THR A 40 -3.15 -3.00 12.68
C THR A 40 -1.95 -3.51 11.91
N SER A 41 -1.20 -2.60 11.32
CA SER A 41 0.12 -2.89 10.75
C SER A 41 1.11 -1.78 11.06
N THR A 42 2.39 -2.15 11.14
CA THR A 42 3.50 -1.21 11.24
C THR A 42 4.51 -1.57 10.17
N SER A 43 4.84 -0.58 9.34
CA SER A 43 5.89 -0.66 8.34
C SER A 43 7.12 0.17 8.71
N ARG A 44 8.25 -0.18 8.12
CA ARG A 44 9.51 0.57 8.18
C ARG A 44 10.17 0.55 6.80
N ALA A 45 10.86 1.63 6.44
CA ALA A 45 11.66 1.64 5.22
C ALA A 45 12.81 0.62 5.33
N ASN A 46 13.11 -0.08 4.25
CA ASN A 46 14.22 -1.04 4.18
C ASN A 46 15.31 -0.60 3.19
N LEU A 47 16.45 -1.29 3.21
CA LEU A 47 17.62 -0.95 2.38
C LEU A 47 17.39 -1.16 0.87
N SER A 48 16.36 -1.92 0.51
CA SER A 48 15.99 -2.19 -0.89
C SER A 48 15.08 -1.11 -1.48
N GLY A 49 14.93 0.02 -0.80
CA GLY A 49 14.06 1.13 -1.20
C GLY A 49 12.56 0.82 -1.08
N GLY A 50 12.19 -0.28 -0.43
CA GLY A 50 10.81 -0.65 -0.11
C GLY A 50 10.55 -0.65 1.39
N PHE A 51 9.65 -1.53 1.83
CA PHE A 51 9.15 -1.58 3.21
C PHE A 51 9.11 -3.00 3.75
N ASP A 52 9.43 -3.13 5.04
CA ASP A 52 9.09 -4.30 5.82
C ASP A 52 7.88 -3.98 6.69
N THR A 53 6.80 -4.74 6.53
CA THR A 53 5.54 -4.55 7.24
C THR A 53 5.24 -5.74 8.12
N ARG A 54 4.81 -5.48 9.35
CA ARG A 54 4.28 -6.49 10.27
C ARG A 54 2.82 -6.17 10.57
N TYR A 55 1.96 -7.18 10.43
CA TYR A 55 0.54 -7.13 10.76
C TYR A 55 0.31 -7.68 12.17
N SER A 56 -0.76 -7.23 12.82
CA SER A 56 -1.10 -7.65 14.19
C SER A 56 -1.47 -9.13 14.31
N ASP A 57 -1.83 -9.78 13.20
CA ASP A 57 -2.09 -11.23 13.11
C ASP A 57 -0.80 -12.06 12.92
N GLY A 58 0.37 -11.42 12.94
CA GLY A 58 1.67 -12.07 12.81
C GLY A 58 2.15 -12.23 11.37
N ARG A 59 1.32 -11.94 10.36
CA ARG A 59 1.80 -11.91 8.96
C ARG A 59 2.83 -10.80 8.76
N THR A 60 3.68 -10.99 7.76
CA THR A 60 4.66 -9.98 7.35
C THR A 60 4.69 -9.84 5.85
N SER A 61 5.17 -8.69 5.40
CA SER A 61 5.52 -8.48 3.99
C SER A 61 6.80 -7.68 3.87
N THR A 62 7.53 -7.93 2.78
CA THR A 62 8.73 -7.20 2.40
C THR A 62 8.58 -6.76 0.96
N SER A 63 8.75 -5.47 0.71
CA SER A 63 8.81 -4.90 -0.63
C SER A 63 10.20 -4.37 -0.97
N ARG A 64 10.48 -4.31 -2.26
CA ARG A 64 11.67 -3.69 -2.85
C ARG A 64 11.24 -2.79 -4.01
N ALA A 65 11.90 -1.64 -4.16
CA ALA A 65 11.67 -0.80 -5.34
C ALA A 65 12.17 -1.53 -6.60
N ASN A 66 11.43 -1.44 -7.70
CA ASN A 66 11.80 -2.07 -8.97
C ASN A 66 12.08 -1.02 -10.07
N LEU A 67 12.64 -1.47 -11.19
CA LEU A 67 13.04 -0.60 -12.31
C LEU A 67 11.86 0.09 -13.01
N SER A 68 10.64 -0.40 -12.80
CA SER A 68 9.41 0.17 -13.37
C SER A 68 8.83 1.31 -12.50
N GLY A 69 9.58 1.77 -11.49
CA GLY A 69 9.17 2.82 -10.56
C GLY A 69 8.07 2.38 -9.59
N GLY A 70 7.81 1.08 -9.48
CA GLY A 70 6.91 0.50 -8.48
C GLY A 70 7.67 -0.39 -7.51
N TYR A 71 6.98 -1.41 -7.00
CA TYR A 71 7.49 -2.33 -6.00
C TYR A 71 7.18 -3.78 -6.34
N ASP A 72 8.11 -4.66 -6.00
CA ASP A 72 7.83 -6.09 -5.85
C ASP A 72 7.66 -6.38 -4.37
N THR A 73 6.54 -7.01 -3.99
CA THR A 73 6.20 -7.30 -2.59
C THR A 73 5.95 -8.78 -2.40
N HIS A 74 6.52 -9.36 -1.35
CA HIS A 74 6.29 -10.75 -0.95
C HIS A 74 5.70 -10.80 0.46
N PHE A 75 4.76 -11.73 0.67
CA PHE A 75 4.08 -11.96 1.93
C PHE A 75 4.55 -13.27 2.56
N SER A 76 4.48 -13.35 3.88
CA SER A 76 4.85 -14.55 4.63
C SER A 76 3.97 -15.78 4.32
N ASP A 77 2.80 -15.59 3.70
CA ASP A 77 1.92 -16.65 3.24
C ASP A 77 2.26 -17.17 1.82
N GLY A 78 3.31 -16.63 1.20
CA GLY A 78 3.76 -17.01 -0.14
C GLY A 78 3.12 -16.22 -1.28
N THR A 79 2.11 -15.39 -1.00
CA THR A 79 1.55 -14.49 -2.01
C THR A 79 2.50 -13.34 -2.33
N HIS A 80 2.36 -12.77 -3.52
CA HIS A 80 3.21 -11.68 -3.98
C HIS A 80 2.50 -10.75 -4.97
N SER A 81 3.06 -9.55 -5.14
CA SER A 81 2.60 -8.58 -6.11
C SER A 81 3.76 -7.84 -6.76
N THR A 82 3.54 -7.39 -7.98
CA THR A 82 4.46 -6.53 -8.72
C THR A 82 3.69 -5.33 -9.22
N SER A 83 4.24 -4.14 -8.97
CA SER A 83 3.66 -2.88 -9.39
C SER A 83 4.61 -2.07 -10.25
N ARG A 84 4.03 -1.15 -11.04
CA ARG A 84 4.75 -0.16 -11.85
C ARG A 84 4.09 1.20 -11.72
N ALA A 85 4.88 2.26 -11.77
CA ALA A 85 4.35 3.62 -11.85
C ALA A 85 3.52 3.80 -13.13
N ASN A 86 2.41 4.53 -13.03
CA ASN A 86 1.57 4.89 -14.16
C ASN A 86 1.49 6.41 -14.35
N LEU A 87 0.99 6.83 -15.51
CA LEU A 87 0.91 8.26 -15.88
C LEU A 87 -0.08 9.06 -15.03
N ALA A 88 -0.97 8.39 -14.29
CA ALA A 88 -1.95 9.02 -13.41
C ALA A 88 -1.38 9.30 -12.00
N GLY A 89 -0.06 9.19 -11.82
CA GLY A 89 0.62 9.44 -10.56
C GLY A 89 0.43 8.34 -9.50
N GLY A 90 -0.09 7.18 -9.91
CA GLY A 90 -0.25 6.01 -9.05
C GLY A 90 0.53 4.79 -9.56
N LEU A 91 0.01 3.61 -9.24
CA LEU A 91 0.57 2.30 -9.57
C LEU A 91 -0.45 1.42 -10.28
N ASP A 92 0.03 0.68 -11.27
CA ASP A 92 -0.64 -0.53 -11.76
C ASP A 92 0.00 -1.74 -11.10
N THR A 93 -0.80 -2.57 -10.43
CA THR A 93 -0.34 -3.72 -9.63
C THR A 93 -0.95 -5.00 -10.15
N HIS A 94 -0.11 -6.03 -10.29
CA HIS A 94 -0.51 -7.40 -10.58
C HIS A 94 -0.24 -8.27 -9.37
N TYR A 95 -1.21 -9.10 -9.00
CA TYR A 95 -1.15 -9.98 -7.85
C TYR A 95 -0.91 -11.42 -8.29
N SER A 96 -0.36 -12.25 -7.40
CA SER A 96 -0.05 -13.65 -7.67
C SER A 96 -1.28 -14.53 -7.91
N ASP A 97 -2.47 -14.06 -7.50
CA ASP A 97 -3.76 -14.72 -7.72
C ASP A 97 -4.42 -14.35 -9.07
N GLY A 98 -3.72 -13.55 -9.90
CA GLY A 98 -4.21 -13.09 -11.20
C GLY A 98 -5.09 -11.84 -11.15
N ASN A 99 -5.39 -11.31 -9.96
CA ASN A 99 -6.07 -10.02 -9.87
C ASN A 99 -5.13 -8.87 -10.25
N THR A 100 -5.74 -7.72 -10.56
CA THR A 100 -5.00 -6.47 -10.80
C THR A 100 -5.65 -5.29 -10.10
N SER A 101 -4.87 -4.24 -9.84
CA SER A 101 -5.41 -2.95 -9.43
C SER A 101 -4.70 -1.80 -10.11
N THR A 102 -5.44 -0.75 -10.44
CA THR A 102 -4.89 0.51 -10.95
C THR A 102 -5.26 1.62 -9.98
N SER A 103 -4.28 2.44 -9.67
CA SER A 103 -4.45 3.59 -8.80
C SER A 103 -4.03 4.89 -9.47
N ARG A 104 -4.60 6.00 -8.99
CA ARG A 104 -4.31 7.36 -9.48
C ARG A 104 -4.30 8.33 -8.30
N SER A 105 -3.46 9.34 -8.35
CA SER A 105 -3.52 10.43 -7.37
C SER A 105 -4.83 11.21 -7.53
N ASN A 106 -5.41 11.67 -6.42
CA ASN A 106 -6.63 12.48 -6.41
C ASN A 106 -6.39 13.88 -5.80
N LEU A 107 -7.40 14.75 -5.89
CA LEU A 107 -7.29 16.15 -5.46
C LEU A 107 -7.18 16.33 -3.94
N SER A 108 -7.54 15.31 -3.15
CA SER A 108 -7.41 15.31 -1.69
C SER A 108 -6.01 14.85 -1.22
N GLY A 109 -5.06 14.70 -2.15
CA GLY A 109 -3.69 14.30 -1.86
C GLY A 109 -3.52 12.80 -1.55
N GLY A 110 -4.57 12.00 -1.72
CA GLY A 110 -4.53 10.55 -1.62
C GLY A 110 -4.65 9.88 -2.99
N TYR A 111 -5.26 8.70 -3.00
CA TYR A 111 -5.39 7.86 -4.18
C TYR A 111 -6.78 7.27 -4.33
N ASP A 112 -7.22 7.17 -5.58
CA ASP A 112 -8.34 6.32 -5.96
C ASP A 112 -7.79 5.03 -6.56
N VAL A 113 -8.29 3.88 -6.10
CA VAL A 113 -7.85 2.54 -6.53
C VAL A 113 -9.03 1.78 -7.10
N ARG A 114 -8.84 1.13 -8.25
CA ARG A 114 -9.82 0.25 -8.88
C ARG A 114 -9.22 -1.14 -9.04
N TYR A 115 -9.96 -2.15 -8.59
CA TYR A 115 -9.57 -3.56 -8.66
C TYR A 115 -10.26 -4.26 -9.84
N SER A 116 -9.64 -5.31 -10.39
CA SER A 116 -10.19 -6.14 -11.46
C SER A 116 -11.54 -6.77 -11.10
N ASN A 117 -11.77 -7.04 -9.82
CA ASN A 117 -13.03 -7.57 -9.28
C ASN A 117 -14.15 -6.51 -9.14
N GLY A 118 -13.95 -5.30 -9.65
CA GLY A 118 -14.94 -4.22 -9.64
C GLY A 118 -14.97 -3.39 -8.34
N LYS A 119 -14.26 -3.80 -7.29
CA LYS A 119 -14.14 -2.98 -6.07
C LYS A 119 -13.36 -1.70 -6.34
N THR A 120 -13.67 -0.66 -5.57
CA THR A 120 -12.96 0.61 -5.60
C THR A 120 -12.65 1.09 -4.19
N SER A 121 -11.66 1.97 -4.10
CA SER A 121 -11.20 2.61 -2.88
C SER A 121 -10.85 4.05 -3.17
N SER A 122 -11.06 4.92 -2.19
CA SER A 122 -10.52 6.26 -2.21
C SER A 122 -9.90 6.59 -0.86
N SER A 123 -8.88 7.45 -0.89
CA SER A 123 -8.17 7.92 0.28
C SER A 123 -7.83 9.39 0.14
N ARG A 124 -7.58 10.05 1.27
CA ARG A 124 -7.14 11.45 1.35
C ARG A 124 -5.94 11.57 2.26
N ALA A 125 -5.07 12.55 2.00
CA ALA A 125 -3.96 12.84 2.91
C ALA A 125 -4.49 13.32 4.27
N ASN A 126 -3.81 12.94 5.35
CA ASN A 126 -4.10 13.40 6.70
C ASN A 126 -2.93 14.21 7.28
N LEU A 127 -3.21 14.92 8.39
CA LEU A 127 -2.22 15.78 9.06
C LEU A 127 -1.08 15.00 9.71
N SER A 128 -1.24 13.69 9.89
CA SER A 128 -0.23 12.78 10.45
C SER A 128 0.75 12.26 9.40
N GLY A 129 0.69 12.79 8.18
CA GLY A 129 1.59 12.42 7.08
C GLY A 129 1.32 11.05 6.47
N GLY A 130 0.14 10.47 6.73
CA GLY A 130 -0.36 9.27 6.07
C GLY A 130 -1.66 9.55 5.31
N LEU A 131 -2.48 8.51 5.12
CA LEU A 131 -3.76 8.60 4.43
C LEU A 131 -4.90 8.11 5.32
N ASP A 132 -6.09 8.68 5.13
CA ASP A 132 -7.36 8.13 5.64
C ASP A 132 -8.21 7.62 4.47
N SER A 133 -8.94 6.53 4.67
CA SER A 133 -9.95 6.08 3.72
C SER A 133 -11.12 7.06 3.63
N GLN A 134 -11.82 7.05 2.50
CA GLN A 134 -13.03 7.82 2.24
C GLN A 134 -14.24 6.93 2.02
#